data_AF-A0A529FFF9-F1
#
_entry.id   AF-A0A529FFF9-F1
#
_cell.length_a   1.000
_cell.length_b   1.000
_cell.length_c   1.000
_cell.angle_alpha   90.00
_cell.angle_beta   90.00
_cell.angle_gamma   90.00
#
_symmetry.space_group_name_H-M   'P 1'
#
loop_
_entity.id
_entity.type
_entity.pdbx_description
1 polymer ?
#
loop_
_entity_poly.entity_id
_entity_poly.type
_entity_poly.pdbx_seq_one_letter_code
_entity_poly.pdbx_strand_id
1 'polypeptide(L)'
;GVLEAIGLGGDENAGRRLTVLRAIDKLDKLGPEGVRLLLGPGRWDGGKEGEGDFAKGAGLKDTQAEAVLIATARNGQAGQNTSVSSNAVYQEGVAELATIEALVRAAGYGEDRVAMDRSVVRGLEYYTGPVFEAELLAEIPNEDGQIVRFGSVGGGGRYD
;
A
#
# COMPACT_ATOMS: atom_id res chain seq x y z
N GLY A 1 13.53 -4.94 -1.99
CA GLY A 1 12.08 -5.03 -1.72
C GLY A 1 11.32 -5.34 -3.00
N VAL A 2 10.01 -5.09 -2.99
CA VAL A 2 9.11 -5.37 -4.13
C VAL A 2 9.53 -4.59 -5.37
N LEU A 3 9.88 -3.31 -5.22
CA LEU A 3 10.23 -2.42 -6.33
C LEU A 3 11.52 -2.86 -7.03
N GLU A 4 12.52 -3.28 -6.29
CA GLU A 4 13.77 -3.84 -6.85
C GLU A 4 13.50 -5.16 -7.58
N ALA A 5 12.66 -6.03 -7.01
CA ALA A 5 12.32 -7.33 -7.61
C ALA A 5 11.60 -7.20 -8.96
N ILE A 6 10.87 -6.10 -9.18
CA ILE A 6 10.22 -5.80 -10.47
C ILE A 6 11.11 -4.94 -11.39
N GLY A 7 12.36 -4.68 -11.04
CA GLY A 7 13.30 -3.93 -11.88
C GLY A 7 13.16 -2.40 -11.80
N LEU A 8 12.62 -1.88 -10.70
CA LEU A 8 12.53 -0.45 -10.39
C LEU A 8 13.57 -0.01 -9.34
N GLY A 9 14.67 -0.76 -9.18
CA GLY A 9 15.80 -0.32 -8.37
C GLY A 9 16.54 0.87 -8.98
N GLY A 10 17.45 1.47 -8.21
CA GLY A 10 18.28 2.59 -8.67
C GLY A 10 17.60 3.96 -8.62
N ASP A 11 18.42 5.01 -8.62
CA ASP A 11 17.97 6.40 -8.51
C ASP A 11 17.26 6.87 -9.78
N GLU A 12 17.60 6.30 -10.94
CA GLU A 12 16.95 6.57 -12.22
C GLU A 12 15.45 6.22 -12.21
N ASN A 13 15.02 5.33 -11.31
CA ASN A 13 13.62 4.93 -11.16
C ASN A 13 12.89 5.67 -10.02
N ALA A 14 13.51 6.64 -9.34
CA ALA A 14 12.92 7.33 -8.18
C ALA A 14 11.49 7.87 -8.47
N GLY A 15 11.32 8.58 -9.59
CA GLY A 15 10.00 9.10 -9.98
C GLY A 15 8.97 8.00 -10.26
N ARG A 16 9.38 6.88 -10.86
CA ARG A 16 8.47 5.75 -11.14
C ARG A 16 8.10 5.00 -9.86
N ARG A 17 9.06 4.79 -8.95
CA ARG A 17 8.83 4.22 -7.61
C ARG A 17 7.80 5.06 -6.85
N LEU A 18 7.93 6.37 -6.86
CA LEU A 18 6.97 7.28 -6.23
C LEU A 18 5.56 7.16 -6.83
N THR A 19 5.45 7.04 -8.16
CA THR A 19 4.16 6.80 -8.81
C THR A 19 3.52 5.47 -8.39
N VAL A 20 4.33 4.40 -8.27
CA VAL A 20 3.85 3.10 -7.77
C VAL A 20 3.33 3.21 -6.35
N LEU A 21 4.08 3.84 -5.44
CA LEU A 21 3.67 4.01 -4.05
C LEU A 21 2.39 4.85 -3.93
N ARG A 22 2.25 5.92 -4.72
CA ARG A 22 1.01 6.72 -4.81
C ARG A 22 -0.17 5.95 -5.39
N ALA A 23 0.07 4.93 -6.21
CA ALA A 23 -0.99 4.07 -6.70
C ALA A 23 -1.49 3.13 -5.60
N ILE A 24 -0.57 2.52 -4.84
CA ILE A 24 -0.89 1.62 -3.71
C ILE A 24 -1.66 2.38 -2.62
N ASP A 25 -1.26 3.61 -2.31
CA ASP A 25 -1.96 4.51 -1.35
C ASP A 25 -3.45 4.75 -1.67
N LYS A 26 -3.89 4.44 -2.90
CA LYS A 26 -5.29 4.58 -3.33
C LYS A 26 -6.04 3.25 -3.37
N LEU A 27 -5.46 2.17 -2.85
CA LEU A 27 -6.04 0.81 -2.95
C LEU A 27 -7.39 0.71 -2.23
N ASP A 28 -7.55 1.40 -1.11
CA ASP A 28 -8.80 1.51 -0.36
C ASP A 28 -9.92 2.19 -1.17
N LYS A 29 -9.58 3.26 -1.90
CA LYS A 29 -10.53 4.11 -2.62
C LYS A 29 -10.86 3.59 -4.01
N LEU A 30 -9.85 3.09 -4.73
CA LEU A 30 -9.98 2.68 -6.13
C LEU A 30 -10.10 1.17 -6.32
N GLY A 31 -9.76 0.39 -5.30
CA GLY A 31 -9.68 -1.06 -5.39
C GLY A 31 -8.55 -1.56 -6.31
N PRO A 32 -8.36 -2.89 -6.40
CA PRO A 32 -7.26 -3.50 -7.16
C PRO A 32 -7.24 -3.11 -8.64
N GLU A 33 -8.41 -3.02 -9.29
CA GLU A 33 -8.50 -2.69 -10.72
C GLU A 33 -8.11 -1.23 -11.00
N GLY A 34 -8.57 -0.30 -10.18
CA GLY A 34 -8.19 1.11 -10.33
C GLY A 34 -6.70 1.33 -10.07
N VAL A 35 -6.12 0.61 -9.09
CA VAL A 35 -4.67 0.61 -8.85
C VAL A 35 -3.92 -0.03 -10.01
N ARG A 36 -4.40 -1.15 -10.59
CA ARG A 36 -3.80 -1.79 -11.77
C ARG A 36 -3.64 -0.80 -12.93
N LEU A 37 -4.65 0.02 -13.19
CA LEU A 37 -4.57 1.06 -14.22
C LEU A 37 -3.50 2.12 -13.90
N LEU A 38 -3.41 2.57 -12.65
CA LEU A 38 -2.37 3.53 -12.21
C LEU A 38 -0.96 2.94 -12.18
N LEU A 39 -0.82 1.63 -11.98
CA LEU A 39 0.47 0.93 -12.13
C LEU A 39 0.86 0.84 -13.62
N GLY A 40 -0.11 0.63 -14.51
CA GLY A 40 0.07 0.61 -15.96
C GLY A 40 0.06 2.01 -16.60
N PRO A 41 -0.74 2.25 -17.66
CA PRO A 41 -0.69 3.48 -18.43
C PRO A 41 -1.29 4.71 -17.71
N GLY A 42 -2.18 4.50 -16.74
CA GLY A 42 -2.95 5.56 -16.09
C GLY A 42 -4.45 5.38 -16.25
N ARG A 43 -5.22 6.32 -15.70
CA ARG A 43 -6.69 6.33 -15.77
C ARG A 43 -7.24 7.75 -15.73
N TRP A 44 -8.49 7.88 -16.16
CA TRP A 44 -9.29 9.09 -15.99
C TRP A 44 -10.01 9.07 -14.64
N ASP A 45 -10.00 10.19 -13.92
CA ASP A 45 -10.53 10.26 -12.57
C ASP A 45 -12.06 10.11 -12.50
N GLY A 46 -12.78 10.53 -13.53
CA GLY A 46 -14.22 10.28 -13.69
C GLY A 46 -14.59 8.81 -13.95
N GLY A 47 -13.60 7.93 -14.11
CA GLY A 47 -13.80 6.50 -14.33
C GLY A 47 -14.10 6.11 -15.78
N LYS A 48 -14.25 7.09 -16.68
CA LYS A 48 -14.40 6.91 -18.13
C LYS A 48 -13.45 7.82 -18.88
N GLU A 49 -13.09 7.41 -20.09
CA GLU A 49 -12.24 8.21 -20.96
C GLU A 49 -12.85 9.59 -21.25
N GLY A 50 -12.06 10.64 -21.04
CA GLY A 50 -12.47 12.03 -21.21
C GLY A 50 -13.25 12.65 -20.05
N GLU A 51 -13.56 11.89 -18.98
CA GLU A 51 -14.23 12.41 -17.79
C GLU A 51 -13.22 12.70 -16.67
N GLY A 52 -13.09 13.97 -16.30
CA GLY A 52 -12.14 14.44 -15.27
C GLY A 52 -10.70 14.55 -15.79
N ASP A 53 -9.72 14.55 -14.88
CA ASP A 53 -8.31 14.63 -15.23
C ASP A 53 -7.72 13.25 -15.51
N PHE A 54 -6.76 13.18 -16.45
CA PHE A 54 -6.01 11.96 -16.71
C PHE A 54 -4.82 11.84 -15.75
N ALA A 55 -4.88 10.86 -14.86
CA ALA A 55 -3.80 10.48 -13.97
C ALA A 55 -2.84 9.51 -14.68
N LYS A 56 -1.66 10.00 -15.06
CA LYS A 56 -0.60 9.18 -15.69
C LYS A 56 -0.10 8.10 -14.73
N GLY A 57 -0.04 6.86 -15.22
CA GLY A 57 0.44 5.71 -14.44
C GLY A 57 1.97 5.53 -14.44
N ALA A 58 2.44 4.50 -13.73
CA ALA A 58 3.86 4.18 -13.59
C ALA A 58 4.48 3.47 -14.83
N GLY A 59 3.65 3.08 -15.79
CA GLY A 59 4.07 2.40 -17.02
C GLY A 59 4.65 1.02 -16.76
N LEU A 60 4.14 0.30 -15.75
CA LEU A 60 4.51 -1.09 -15.48
C LEU A 60 3.87 -2.03 -16.51
N LYS A 61 4.57 -3.12 -16.82
CA LYS A 61 4.00 -4.27 -17.53
C LYS A 61 3.02 -5.01 -16.62
N ASP A 62 2.08 -5.74 -17.19
CA ASP A 62 1.05 -6.47 -16.43
C ASP A 62 1.64 -7.40 -15.37
N THR A 63 2.72 -8.11 -15.68
CA THR A 63 3.41 -9.00 -14.72
C THR A 63 4.04 -8.25 -13.54
N GLN A 64 4.51 -7.01 -13.76
CA GLN A 64 5.05 -6.16 -12.70
C GLN A 64 3.92 -5.57 -11.84
N ALA A 65 2.84 -5.11 -12.47
CA ALA A 65 1.67 -4.60 -11.76
C ALA A 65 1.03 -5.69 -10.88
N GLU A 66 0.93 -6.91 -11.40
CA GLU A 66 0.45 -8.06 -10.65
C GLU A 66 1.33 -8.40 -9.45
N ALA A 67 2.65 -8.35 -9.62
CA ALA A 67 3.61 -8.55 -8.54
C ALA A 67 3.39 -7.56 -7.38
N VAL A 68 3.15 -6.27 -7.71
CA VAL A 68 2.87 -5.23 -6.72
C VAL A 68 1.56 -5.52 -5.99
N LEU A 69 0.47 -5.80 -6.71
CA LEU A 69 -0.85 -6.06 -6.12
C LEU A 69 -0.85 -7.28 -5.20
N ILE A 70 -0.14 -8.36 -5.58
CA ILE A 70 0.01 -9.56 -4.74
C ILE A 70 0.80 -9.22 -3.46
N ALA A 71 1.85 -8.41 -3.59
CA ALA A 71 2.70 -8.05 -2.45
C ALA A 71 1.98 -7.17 -1.42
N THR A 72 1.02 -6.34 -1.85
CA THR A 72 0.30 -5.38 -1.01
C THR A 72 -1.11 -5.82 -0.58
N ALA A 73 -1.63 -6.95 -1.08
CA ALA A 73 -2.96 -7.44 -0.72
C ALA A 73 -3.11 -7.71 0.80
N ARG A 74 -4.23 -7.27 1.41
CA ARG A 74 -4.53 -7.49 2.84
C ARG A 74 -4.67 -8.97 3.20
N ASN A 75 -5.54 -9.70 2.50
CA ASN A 75 -5.81 -11.12 2.74
C ASN A 75 -5.21 -11.97 1.61
N GLY A 76 -4.46 -13.03 1.95
CA GLY A 76 -3.67 -13.98 1.11
C GLY A 76 -3.82 -13.90 -0.43
N GLN A 77 -2.76 -13.87 -1.23
CA GLN A 77 -1.73 -14.91 -1.32
C GLN A 77 -0.32 -14.32 -1.44
N ALA A 78 0.31 -14.00 -0.31
CA ALA A 78 1.75 -13.76 -0.30
C ALA A 78 2.45 -15.11 -0.59
N GLY A 79 2.79 -15.37 -1.86
CA GLY A 79 3.49 -16.63 -2.19
C GLY A 79 3.54 -17.06 -3.64
N GLN A 80 2.79 -16.44 -4.57
CA GLN A 80 2.78 -16.93 -5.96
C GLN A 80 3.75 -16.22 -6.90
N ASN A 81 4.37 -15.11 -6.49
CA ASN A 81 5.39 -14.45 -7.30
C ASN A 81 6.81 -14.72 -6.78
N THR A 82 7.45 -15.74 -7.38
CA THR A 82 8.78 -16.23 -6.99
C THR A 82 9.84 -15.13 -6.99
N SER A 83 9.76 -14.15 -7.89
CA SER A 83 10.78 -13.09 -7.96
C SER A 83 10.73 -12.17 -6.75
N VAL A 84 9.53 -11.78 -6.31
CA VAL A 84 9.34 -10.95 -5.10
C VAL A 84 9.69 -11.74 -3.85
N SER A 85 9.21 -12.98 -3.73
CA SER A 85 9.49 -13.80 -2.55
C SER A 85 10.97 -14.18 -2.43
N SER A 86 11.73 -14.23 -3.51
CA SER A 86 13.19 -14.49 -3.45
C SER A 86 14.02 -13.28 -3.02
N ASN A 87 13.43 -12.07 -2.94
CA ASN A 87 14.16 -10.86 -2.61
C ASN A 87 14.44 -10.79 -1.09
N ALA A 88 15.72 -10.68 -0.72
CA ALA A 88 16.16 -10.67 0.69
C ALA A 88 15.50 -9.55 1.51
N VAL A 89 15.43 -8.33 0.98
CA VAL A 89 14.82 -7.18 1.67
C VAL A 89 13.30 -7.36 1.83
N TYR A 90 12.63 -8.03 0.87
CA TYR A 90 11.22 -8.37 1.04
C TYR A 90 11.03 -9.39 2.17
N GLN A 91 11.87 -10.42 2.24
CA GLN A 91 11.82 -11.42 3.30
C GLN A 91 12.12 -10.83 4.68
N GLU A 92 13.08 -9.90 4.76
CA GLU A 92 13.39 -9.15 5.97
C GLU A 92 12.16 -8.36 6.46
N GLY A 93 11.53 -7.57 5.59
CA GLY A 93 10.32 -6.82 5.96
C GLY A 93 9.14 -7.71 6.38
N VAL A 94 8.95 -8.86 5.73
CA VAL A 94 7.94 -9.84 6.15
C VAL A 94 8.25 -10.43 7.53
N ALA A 95 9.52 -10.74 7.80
CA ALA A 95 9.95 -11.25 9.10
C ALA A 95 9.82 -10.19 10.22
N GLU A 96 10.11 -8.92 9.92
CA GLU A 96 9.89 -7.81 10.84
C GLU A 96 8.40 -7.66 11.18
N LEU A 97 7.51 -7.68 10.19
CA LEU A 97 6.06 -7.63 10.41
C LEU A 97 5.55 -8.82 11.23
N ALA A 98 6.03 -10.04 10.94
CA ALA A 98 5.68 -11.22 11.73
C ALA A 98 6.13 -11.11 13.19
N THR A 99 7.29 -10.50 13.43
CA THR A 99 7.80 -10.25 14.79
C THR A 99 6.93 -9.23 15.52
N ILE A 100 6.56 -8.14 14.84
CA ILE A 100 5.66 -7.12 15.39
C ILE A 100 4.30 -7.74 15.72
N GLU A 101 3.74 -8.55 14.83
CA GLU A 101 2.48 -9.25 15.08
C GLU A 101 2.58 -10.12 16.33
N ALA A 102 3.60 -10.98 16.45
CA ALA A 102 3.77 -11.83 17.61
C ALA A 102 3.79 -11.03 18.94
N LEU A 103 4.49 -9.88 18.97
CA LEU A 103 4.56 -9.01 20.14
C LEU A 103 3.21 -8.35 20.46
N VAL A 104 2.52 -7.84 19.43
CA VAL A 104 1.18 -7.21 19.56
C VAL A 104 0.16 -8.22 20.09
N ARG A 105 0.15 -9.45 19.57
CA ARG A 105 -0.72 -10.53 20.05
C ARG A 105 -0.39 -10.92 21.48
N ALA A 106 0.90 -11.04 21.82
CA ALA A 106 1.34 -11.35 23.18
C ALA A 106 0.95 -10.27 24.20
N ALA A 107 0.85 -9.01 23.76
CA ALA A 107 0.35 -7.89 24.56
C ALA A 107 -1.20 -7.86 24.67
N GLY A 108 -1.91 -8.79 24.03
CA GLY A 108 -3.36 -8.94 24.12
C GLY A 108 -4.16 -8.12 23.10
N TYR A 109 -3.52 -7.61 22.04
CA TYR A 109 -4.21 -6.86 20.99
C TYR A 109 -4.67 -7.77 19.83
N GLY A 110 -5.97 -7.74 19.55
CA GLY A 110 -6.60 -8.39 18.40
C GLY A 110 -6.54 -7.53 17.12
N GLU A 111 -7.02 -8.10 16.01
CA GLU A 111 -7.09 -7.42 14.70
C GLU A 111 -8.05 -6.24 14.69
N ASP A 112 -8.99 -6.23 15.64
CA ASP A 112 -9.92 -5.12 15.89
C ASP A 112 -9.20 -3.86 16.38
N ARG A 113 -7.96 -3.99 16.87
CA ARG A 113 -7.15 -2.85 17.36
C ARG A 113 -5.85 -2.65 16.59
N VAL A 114 -5.19 -3.73 16.18
CA VAL A 114 -3.94 -3.68 15.41
C VAL A 114 -3.98 -4.76 14.33
N ALA A 115 -4.09 -4.34 13.07
CA ALA A 115 -4.09 -5.22 11.92
C ALA A 115 -2.79 -5.07 11.12
N MET A 116 -2.21 -6.18 10.69
CA MET A 116 -1.05 -6.16 9.79
C MET A 116 -1.53 -5.97 8.35
N ASP A 117 -1.34 -4.77 7.82
CA ASP A 117 -1.82 -4.38 6.50
C ASP A 117 -0.66 -3.93 5.61
N ARG A 118 -0.42 -4.69 4.54
CA ARG A 118 0.65 -4.45 3.55
C ARG A 118 0.28 -3.42 2.49
N SER A 119 -0.95 -2.93 2.49
CA SER A 119 -1.40 -1.83 1.64
C SER A 119 -1.15 -0.45 2.24
N VAL A 120 -0.80 -0.39 3.53
CA VAL A 120 -0.45 0.86 4.21
C VAL A 120 0.88 1.37 3.67
N VAL A 121 0.85 2.58 3.10
CA VAL A 121 2.01 3.27 2.56
C VAL A 121 2.08 4.67 3.14
N ARG A 122 3.20 5.03 3.76
CA ARG A 122 3.42 6.35 4.35
C ARG A 122 4.83 6.85 4.07
N GLY A 123 5.03 8.16 4.25
CA GLY A 123 6.34 8.81 4.22
C GLY A 123 7.19 8.39 3.02
N LEU A 124 6.63 8.56 1.83
CA LEU A 124 7.01 7.98 0.52
C LEU A 124 8.50 8.08 0.13
N GLU A 125 9.29 8.84 0.87
CA GLU A 125 10.69 9.11 0.58
C GLU A 125 11.62 8.99 1.80
N TYR A 126 11.11 8.76 3.02
CA TYR A 126 11.93 8.85 4.24
C TYR A 126 11.74 7.73 5.28
N TYR A 127 10.68 6.92 5.22
CA TYR A 127 10.60 5.74 6.08
C TYR A 127 11.43 4.59 5.51
N THR A 128 12.17 3.93 6.39
CA THR A 128 13.11 2.86 6.05
C THR A 128 12.66 1.49 6.56
N GLY A 129 11.67 1.45 7.45
CA GLY A 129 11.14 0.22 8.04
C GLY A 129 9.61 0.24 8.19
N PRO A 130 9.06 -0.41 9.24
CA PRO A 130 7.63 -0.49 9.46
C PRO A 130 6.98 0.89 9.57
N VAL A 131 5.79 1.01 8.98
CA VAL A 131 4.91 2.18 9.08
C VAL A 131 3.58 1.76 9.68
N PHE A 132 2.86 2.69 10.29
CA PHE A 132 1.54 2.45 10.85
C PHE A 132 0.62 3.65 10.66
N GLU A 133 -0.67 3.36 10.68
CA GLU A 133 -1.76 4.31 10.68
C GLU A 133 -2.75 3.96 11.78
N ALA A 134 -3.35 4.98 12.37
CA ALA A 134 -4.42 4.84 13.34
C ALA A 134 -5.69 5.44 12.74
N GLU A 135 -6.73 4.64 12.63
CA GLU A 135 -8.05 5.07 12.15
C GLU A 135 -9.05 5.11 13.29
N LEU A 136 -9.95 6.10 13.26
CA LEU A 136 -11.07 6.14 14.18
C LEU A 136 -12.23 5.33 13.61
N LEU A 137 -12.52 4.18 14.22
CA LEU A 137 -13.62 3.30 13.80
C LEU A 137 -15.00 3.75 14.33
N ALA A 138 -15.04 4.74 15.21
CA ALA A 138 -16.29 5.26 15.76
C ALA A 138 -17.08 6.00 14.68
N GLU A 139 -18.36 5.64 14.52
CA GLU A 139 -19.29 6.36 13.68
C GLU A 139 -19.75 7.64 14.41
N ILE A 140 -19.26 8.79 13.97
CA ILE A 140 -19.62 10.07 14.55
C ILE A 140 -20.52 10.81 13.55
N PRO A 141 -21.80 11.05 13.90
CA PRO A 141 -22.68 11.86 13.05
C PRO A 141 -22.26 13.33 13.08
N ASN A 142 -22.33 14.00 11.93
CA ASN A 142 -22.27 15.47 11.87
C ASN A 142 -23.62 16.10 12.31
N GLU A 143 -23.70 17.44 12.23
CA GLU A 143 -24.91 18.20 12.60
C GLU A 143 -26.15 17.81 11.78
N ASP A 144 -25.97 17.27 10.58
CA ASP A 144 -27.02 16.78 9.69
C ASP A 144 -27.36 15.29 9.89
N GLY A 145 -26.73 14.62 10.89
CA GLY A 145 -26.93 13.20 11.19
C GLY A 145 -26.19 12.24 10.26
N GLN A 146 -25.30 12.73 9.41
CA GLN A 146 -24.51 11.90 8.48
C GLN A 146 -23.27 11.35 9.18
N ILE A 147 -23.03 10.04 9.06
CA ILE A 147 -21.83 9.40 9.61
C ILE A 147 -20.60 9.89 8.86
N VAL A 148 -19.68 10.52 9.57
CA VAL A 148 -18.41 11.01 9.03
C VAL A 148 -17.32 9.97 9.24
N ARG A 149 -16.60 9.63 8.17
CA ARG A 149 -15.34 8.88 8.25
C ARG A 149 -14.18 9.86 8.18
N PHE A 150 -13.42 9.98 9.26
CA PHE A 150 -12.29 10.90 9.36
C PHE A 150 -11.03 10.40 8.65
N GLY A 151 -11.02 9.13 8.22
CA GLY A 151 -9.81 8.47 7.74
C GLY A 151 -8.79 8.29 8.86
N SER A 152 -7.52 8.22 8.47
CA SER A 152 -6.40 8.11 9.41
C SER A 152 -6.24 9.37 10.27
N VAL A 153 -6.27 9.20 11.59
CA VAL A 153 -6.14 10.25 12.62
C VAL A 153 -4.74 10.33 13.22
N GLY A 154 -3.85 9.41 12.86
CA GLY A 154 -2.47 9.39 13.30
C GLY A 154 -1.64 8.40 12.49
N GLY A 155 -0.34 8.59 12.45
CA GLY A 155 0.56 7.67 11.77
C GLY A 155 2.01 7.93 12.12
N GLY A 156 2.87 7.00 11.70
CA GLY A 156 4.29 7.07 11.96
C GLY A 156 5.02 5.91 11.30
N GLY A 157 6.32 5.84 11.54
CA GLY A 157 7.15 4.75 11.05
C GLY A 157 8.60 4.91 11.45
N ARG A 158 9.38 3.86 11.18
CA ARG A 158 10.82 3.87 11.39
C ARG A 158 11.52 4.64 10.28
N TYR A 159 12.40 5.55 10.67
CA TYR A 159 13.34 6.27 9.81
C TYR A 159 14.70 6.20 10.49
N ASP A 160 15.73 5.83 9.73
CA ASP A 160 17.11 5.67 10.20
C ASP A 160 18.01 6.79 9.64
#